data_AF-A0A402BV27-F1
#
_entry.id   AF-A0A402BV27-F1
#
_cell.length_a   1.000
_cell.length_b   1.000
_cell.length_c   1.000
_cell.angle_alpha   90.00
_cell.angle_beta   90.00
_cell.angle_gamma   90.00
#
_symmetry.space_group_name_H-M   'P 1'
#
loop_
_entity.id
_entity.type
_entity.pdbx_description
1 polymer ?
#
loop_
_entity_poly.entity_id
_entity_poly.type
_entity_poly.pdbx_seq_one_letter_code
_entity_poly.pdbx_strand_id
1 'polypeptide(L)' 'MKKKSEPELRSYTLPQEELDSLLLSRYGDKLEPINQEKLAQKNFKMQKARQLRQRFEKQPEQIETS' A
#
# COMPACT_ATOMS: atom_id res chain seq x y z
N MET A 1 -14.11 -44.93 -23.73
CA MET A 1 -14.01 -43.46 -23.60
C MET A 1 -12.84 -43.13 -22.69
N LYS A 2 -11.72 -42.63 -23.23
CA LYS A 2 -10.56 -42.24 -22.40
C LYS A 2 -10.76 -40.81 -21.90
N LYS A 3 -10.91 -40.64 -20.59
CA LYS A 3 -10.97 -39.32 -19.93
C LYS A 3 -9.64 -38.62 -20.19
N LYS A 4 -9.67 -37.49 -20.91
CA LYS A 4 -8.51 -36.61 -21.06
C LYS A 4 -8.29 -35.93 -19.71
N SER A 5 -7.23 -36.28 -19.01
CA SER A 5 -6.81 -35.58 -17.80
C SER A 5 -6.40 -34.16 -18.18
N GLU A 6 -7.08 -33.17 -17.61
CA GLU A 6 -6.71 -31.76 -17.76
C GLU A 6 -5.27 -31.55 -17.24
N PRO A 7 -4.47 -30.70 -17.89
CA PRO A 7 -3.12 -30.43 -17.42
C PRO A 7 -3.22 -29.68 -16.08
N GLU A 8 -2.66 -30.29 -15.04
CA GLU A 8 -2.53 -29.64 -13.74
C GLU A 8 -1.68 -28.37 -13.89
N LEU A 9 -2.30 -27.21 -13.66
CA LEU A 9 -1.62 -25.92 -13.56
C LEU A 9 -0.73 -25.94 -12.33
N ARG A 10 0.55 -26.24 -12.53
CA ARG A 10 1.57 -26.08 -11.48
C ARG A 10 1.75 -24.60 -11.19
N SER A 11 1.39 -24.18 -9.98
CA SER A 11 1.69 -22.83 -9.50
C SER A 11 3.20 -22.69 -9.33
N TYR A 12 3.85 -21.89 -10.17
CA TYR A 12 5.27 -21.54 -10.06
C TYR A 12 5.52 -20.52 -8.93
N THR A 13 4.85 -20.70 -7.81
CA THR A 13 5.01 -19.85 -6.63
C THR A 13 6.14 -20.42 -5.79
N LEU A 14 7.18 -19.61 -5.59
CA LEU A 14 8.27 -19.95 -4.67
C LEU A 14 7.73 -20.15 -3.25
N PRO A 15 8.33 -21.05 -2.46
CA PRO A 15 8.17 -21.07 -1.01
C PRO A 15 8.48 -19.69 -0.43
N GLN A 16 7.77 -19.30 0.64
CA GLN A 16 7.91 -17.98 1.27
C GLN A 16 9.37 -17.65 1.64
N GLU A 17 10.09 -18.63 2.18
CA GLU A 17 11.49 -18.48 2.60
C GLU A 17 12.43 -18.18 1.42
N GLU A 18 12.19 -18.81 0.27
CA GLU A 18 12.96 -18.59 -0.95
C GLU A 18 12.64 -17.22 -1.57
N LEU A 19 11.36 -16.81 -1.50
CA LEU A 19 10.93 -15.48 -1.92
C LEU A 19 11.60 -14.39 -1.08
N ASP A 20 11.60 -14.54 0.25
CA ASP A 20 12.20 -13.56 1.16
C ASP A 20 13.71 -13.47 0.95
N SER A 21 14.39 -14.60 0.74
CA SER A 21 15.82 -14.64 0.39
C SER A 21 16.13 -13.95 -0.94
N LEU A 22 15.28 -14.15 -1.94
CA LEU A 22 15.39 -13.49 -3.24
C LEU A 22 15.17 -11.97 -3.13
N LEU A 23 14.18 -11.55 -2.34
CA LEU A 23 13.90 -10.14 -2.11
C LEU A 23 15.03 -9.46 -1.33
N LEU A 24 15.55 -10.11 -0.28
CA LEU A 24 16.65 -9.61 0.52
C LEU A 24 17.93 -9.49 -0.32
N SER A 25 18.27 -10.48 -1.15
CA SER A 25 19.47 -10.43 -2.00
C SER A 25 19.38 -9.38 -3.12
N ARG A 26 18.18 -9.13 -3.67
CA ARG A 26 18.00 -8.20 -4.79
C ARG A 26 17.80 -6.75 -4.35
N TYR A 27 17.20 -6.56 -3.18
CA TYR A 27 16.74 -5.26 -2.71
C TYR A 27 17.20 -4.91 -1.30
N GLY A 28 17.67 -5.87 -0.48
CA GLY A 28 18.09 -5.62 0.90
C GLY A 28 19.14 -4.53 1.02
N ASP A 29 20.17 -4.56 0.17
CA ASP A 29 21.24 -3.54 0.16
C ASP A 29 20.79 -2.20 -0.45
N LYS A 30 19.69 -2.19 -1.20
CA LYS A 30 19.14 -0.99 -1.86
C LYS A 30 18.11 -0.27 -1.01
N LEU A 31 17.75 -0.83 0.14
CA LEU A 31 16.85 -0.20 1.10
C LEU A 31 17.65 0.83 1.90
N GLU A 32 17.61 2.09 1.47
CA GLU A 32 18.13 3.17 2.28
C GLU A 32 17.37 3.25 3.61
N PRO A 33 18.06 3.46 4.74
CA PRO A 33 17.40 3.65 6.01
C PRO A 33 16.46 4.84 5.93
N ILE A 34 15.24 4.67 6.45
CA ILE A 34 14.22 5.72 6.40
C ILE A 34 14.72 6.94 7.18
N ASN A 35 14.84 8.07 6.49
CA ASN A 35 15.14 9.34 7.14
C ASN A 35 13.92 9.78 7.99
N GLN A 36 14.06 9.63 9.30
CA GLN A 36 12.98 9.89 10.27
C GLN A 36 12.52 11.35 10.27
N GLU A 37 13.40 12.31 10.04
CA GLU A 37 13.05 13.74 9.97
C GLU A 37 12.15 14.03 8.77
N LYS A 38 12.52 13.52 7.59
CA LYS A 38 11.71 13.66 6.36
C LYS A 38 10.36 12.98 6.52
N LEU A 39 10.32 11.81 7.17
CA LEU A 39 9.08 11.10 7.46
C LEU A 39 8.17 11.90 8.41
N ALA A 40 8.72 12.44 9.49
CA ALA A 40 7.99 13.26 10.46
C ALA A 40 7.40 14.52 9.78
N GLN A 41 8.20 15.21 8.95
CA GLN A 41 7.73 16.38 8.19
C GLN A 41 6.58 16.03 7.25
N LYS A 42 6.67 14.90 6.53
CA LYS A 42 5.61 14.43 5.63
C LYS A 42 4.33 14.10 6.40
N ASN A 43 4.44 13.41 7.53
CA ASN A 43 3.31 13.05 8.38
C ASN A 43 2.62 14.29 8.94
N PHE A 44 3.38 15.26 9.41
CA PHE A 44 2.86 16.54 9.89
C PHE A 44 2.09 17.30 8.80
N LYS A 45 2.65 17.38 7.59
CA LYS A 45 1.96 18.00 6.44
C LYS A 45 0.65 17.30 6.10
N MET A 46 0.64 15.96 6.10
CA MET A 46 -0.60 15.20 5.87
C MET A 46 -1.65 15.45 6.95
N GLN A 47 -1.25 15.49 8.23
CA GLN A 47 -2.17 15.76 9.32
C GLN A 47 -2.79 17.16 9.20
N LYS A 48 -1.97 18.18 8.88
CA LYS A 48 -2.45 19.55 8.65
C LYS A 48 -3.41 19.63 7.46
N ALA A 49 -3.11 18.94 6.37
CA ALA A 49 -3.99 18.89 5.20
C ALA A 49 -5.33 18.22 5.52
N ARG A 50 -5.34 17.12 6.30
CA ARG A 50 -6.57 16.46 6.77
C ARG A 50 -7.41 17.38 7.64
N GLN A 51 -6.79 18.11 8.57
CA GLN A 51 -7.49 19.09 9.42
C GLN A 51 -8.13 20.21 8.59
N LEU A 52 -7.44 20.72 7.57
CA LEU A 52 -7.99 21.73 6.67
C LEU A 52 -9.19 21.17 5.88
N ARG A 53 -9.06 19.99 5.28
CA ARG A 53 -10.18 19.33 4.58
C ARG A 53 -11.39 19.16 5.48
N GLN A 54 -11.21 18.70 6.72
CA GLN A 54 -12.32 18.57 7.67
C GLN A 54 -13.03 19.90 7.98
N ARG A 55 -12.31 21.03 7.94
CA ARG A 55 -12.90 22.36 8.16
C ARG A 55 -13.67 22.88 6.94
N PHE A 56 -13.27 22.49 5.73
CA PHE A 56 -13.83 23.03 4.49
C PHE A 56 -14.76 22.05 3.74
N GLU A 57 -14.68 20.73 4.00
CA GLU A 57 -15.60 19.72 3.45
C GLU A 57 -16.86 19.54 4.30
N LYS A 58 -16.88 20.03 5.55
CA LYS A 58 -18.11 20.10 6.37
C LYS A 58 -18.92 21.36 6.05
N GLN A 59 -19.44 21.47 4.83
CA GLN A 59 -20.70 22.18 4.58
C GLN A 59 -21.47 21.52 3.43
N PRO A 60 -22.37 20.58 3.76
CA PRO A 60 -23.63 20.46 3.07
C PRO A 60 -24.76 21.04 3.95
N GLU A 61 -25.49 21.98 3.34
CA GLU A 61 -26.89 22.31 3.61
C GLU A 61 -27.26 23.05 4.91
N GLN A 62 -27.34 24.39 4.79
CA GLN A 62 -28.44 25.17 5.36
C GLN A 62 -28.95 26.15 4.30
N ILE A 63 -29.58 25.61 3.24
CA ILE A 63 -30.57 26.38 2.49
C ILE A 63 -31.90 25.99 3.14
N GLU A 64 -32.15 26.60 4.30
CA GLU A 64 -33.48 26.54 4.92
C GLU A 64 -34.46 27.30 4.03
N THR A 65 -35.54 26.61 3.72
CA THR A 65 -36.78 27.13 3.18
C THR A 65 -37.21 28.43 3.86
N SER A 66 -37.49 29.47 3.08
CA SER A 66 -38.37 30.60 3.41
C SER A 66 -38.93 31.20 2.14
#